data_AF-A0AAU5Y507-F1
#
_entry.id   AF-A0AAU5Y507-F1
#
_cell.length_a   1.000
_cell.length_b   1.000
_cell.length_c   1.000
_cell.angle_alpha   90.00
_cell.angle_beta   90.00
_cell.angle_gamma   90.00
#
_symmetry.space_group_name_H-M   'P 1'
#
loop_
_entity.id
_entity.type
_entity.pdbx_description
1 polymer ?
#
loop_
_entity_poly.entity_id
_entity_poly.type
_entity_poly.pdbx_seq_one_letter_code
_entity_poly.pdbx_strand_id
1 'polypeptide(L)'
;MATDTATDALTDPRRQFLGALMQLSAPAARVALAGMRADDFGHGMAAHVAQLAIETVAAGHAPAPVALYAHAVTTGQAPGEHRRHWLTGWLIDTYRDAPPAALGPHLKAVVLEAAWRAAVATHARRLAQAAEDAPAEVLRELTDDTTVDELWTRYQAACITEPAPLRKAA
;
A
#
# COMPACT_ATOMS: atom_id res chain seq x y z
N MET A 1 21.64 8.51 12.82
CA MET A 1 20.17 8.63 12.77
C MET A 1 19.56 7.33 12.27
N ALA A 2 19.59 6.26 13.08
CA ALA A 2 19.10 4.93 12.70
C ALA A 2 17.81 4.53 13.45
N THR A 3 17.28 5.42 14.29
CA THR A 3 16.22 5.11 15.26
C THR A 3 14.80 5.28 14.70
N ASP A 4 14.58 6.16 13.71
CA ASP A 4 13.23 6.39 13.15
C ASP A 4 12.69 5.16 12.39
N THR A 5 13.54 4.47 11.63
CA THR A 5 13.09 3.44 10.70
C THR A 5 12.59 2.17 11.41
N ALA A 6 13.11 1.83 12.59
CA ALA A 6 12.71 0.63 13.32
C ALA A 6 11.38 0.84 14.07
N THR A 7 11.16 2.03 14.62
CA THR A 7 9.90 2.38 15.29
C THR A 7 8.75 2.47 14.28
N ASP A 8 8.97 3.04 13.10
CA ASP A 8 7.97 3.11 12.05
C ASP A 8 7.51 1.72 11.58
N ALA A 9 8.40 0.74 11.48
CA ALA A 9 8.01 -0.62 11.08
C ALA A 9 7.04 -1.28 12.10
N LEU A 10 7.13 -0.89 13.38
CA LEU A 10 6.30 -1.41 14.45
C LEU A 10 4.97 -0.66 14.61
N THR A 11 4.81 0.53 14.05
CA THR A 11 3.62 1.37 14.25
C THR A 11 2.92 1.80 12.97
N ASP A 12 3.57 1.72 11.80
CA ASP A 12 2.98 2.03 10.50
C ASP A 12 2.26 0.80 9.90
N PRO A 13 0.90 0.81 9.83
CA PRO A 13 0.13 -0.30 9.28
C PRO A 13 0.48 -0.61 7.82
N ARG A 14 0.97 0.38 7.06
CA ARG A 14 1.37 0.21 5.66
C ARG A 14 2.59 -0.68 5.54
N ARG A 15 3.61 -0.39 6.35
CA ARG A 15 4.82 -1.23 6.47
C ARG A 15 4.50 -2.60 7.01
N GLN A 16 3.70 -2.68 8.07
CA GLN A 16 3.25 -3.95 8.64
C GLN A 16 2.53 -4.81 7.60
N PHE A 17 1.62 -4.23 6.82
CA PHE A 17 0.93 -4.94 5.75
C PHE A 17 1.90 -5.46 4.68
N LEU A 18 2.82 -4.61 4.20
CA LEU A 18 3.80 -5.00 3.19
C LEU A 18 4.77 -6.08 3.70
N GLY A 19 5.19 -6.00 4.96
CA GLY A 19 6.00 -7.04 5.60
C GLY A 19 5.25 -8.37 5.73
N ALA A 20 3.98 -8.34 6.13
CA ALA A 20 3.11 -9.51 6.17
C ALA A 20 2.89 -10.11 4.77
N LEU A 21 2.71 -9.26 3.75
CA LEU A 21 2.52 -9.65 2.35
C LEU A 21 3.75 -10.39 1.81
N MET A 22 4.96 -9.95 2.15
CA MET A 22 6.22 -10.59 1.73
C MET A 22 6.39 -12.02 2.25
N GLN A 23 5.61 -12.44 3.25
CA GLN A 23 5.61 -13.81 3.79
C GLN A 23 4.65 -14.76 3.04
N LEU A 24 3.85 -14.24 2.10
CA LEU A 24 2.80 -15.00 1.44
C LEU A 24 3.27 -15.65 0.14
N SER A 25 2.63 -16.77 -0.21
CA SER A 25 2.72 -17.35 -1.56
C SER A 25 2.05 -16.44 -2.58
N ALA A 26 2.39 -16.57 -3.87
CA ALA A 26 1.81 -15.72 -4.92
C ALA A 26 0.26 -15.76 -4.96
N PRO A 27 -0.42 -16.92 -4.82
CA PRO A 27 -1.88 -16.95 -4.77
C PRO A 27 -2.46 -16.21 -3.56
N ALA A 28 -1.87 -16.41 -2.37
CA ALA A 28 -2.30 -15.74 -1.15
C ALA A 28 -2.06 -14.23 -1.21
N ALA A 29 -0.91 -13.80 -1.73
CA ALA A 29 -0.58 -12.40 -1.93
C ALA A 29 -1.55 -11.72 -2.92
N ARG A 30 -1.98 -12.44 -3.97
CA ARG A 30 -2.98 -11.93 -4.93
C ARG A 30 -4.33 -11.66 -4.27
N VAL A 31 -4.78 -12.56 -3.40
CA VAL A 31 -6.01 -12.37 -2.61
C VAL A 31 -5.85 -11.18 -1.65
N ALA A 32 -4.72 -11.09 -0.96
CA ALA A 32 -4.44 -9.99 -0.04
C ALA A 32 -4.48 -8.63 -0.76
N LEU A 33 -3.83 -8.51 -1.93
CA LEU A 33 -3.78 -7.29 -2.73
C LEU A 33 -5.05 -6.98 -3.52
N ALA A 34 -6.03 -7.88 -3.58
CA ALA A 34 -7.24 -7.68 -4.39
C ALA A 34 -7.94 -6.35 -4.03
N GLY A 35 -8.11 -5.47 -5.03
CA GLY A 35 -8.72 -4.15 -4.84
C GLY A 35 -7.78 -3.07 -4.27
N MET A 36 -6.54 -3.38 -3.88
CA MET A 36 -5.57 -2.37 -3.44
C MET A 36 -4.83 -1.75 -4.64
N ARG A 37 -4.46 -0.48 -4.49
CA ARG A 37 -3.65 0.32 -5.40
C ARG A 37 -2.42 0.84 -4.65
N ALA A 38 -1.33 1.13 -5.36
CA ALA A 38 -0.12 1.68 -4.74
C ALA A 38 -0.40 3.01 -3.99
N ASP A 39 -1.29 3.84 -4.53
CA ASP A 39 -1.67 5.13 -3.93
C ASP A 39 -2.41 4.98 -2.58
N ASP A 40 -2.98 3.81 -2.28
CA ASP A 40 -3.60 3.56 -0.97
C ASP A 40 -2.53 3.58 0.15
N PHE A 41 -1.25 3.44 -0.19
CA PHE A 41 -0.12 3.53 0.75
C PHE A 41 0.44 4.96 0.86
N GLY A 42 -0.18 5.94 0.21
CA GLY A 42 0.24 7.34 0.21
C GLY A 42 1.41 7.58 -0.74
N HIS A 43 2.50 8.17 -0.23
CA HIS A 43 3.65 8.58 -1.05
C HIS A 43 4.95 7.99 -0.49
N GLY A 44 6.00 7.99 -1.30
CA GLY A 44 7.33 7.52 -0.89
C GLY A 44 7.49 6.00 -0.97
N MET A 45 8.31 5.44 -0.07
CA MET A 45 8.79 4.05 -0.21
C MET A 45 7.68 3.01 -0.03
N ALA A 46 6.69 3.23 0.85
CA ALA A 46 5.59 2.28 1.02
C ALA A 46 4.75 2.13 -0.27
N ALA A 47 4.39 3.24 -0.92
CA ALA A 47 3.70 3.23 -2.21
C ALA A 47 4.56 2.60 -3.31
N HIS A 48 5.85 2.90 -3.33
CA HIS A 48 6.78 2.30 -4.28
C HIS A 48 6.86 0.77 -4.13
N VAL A 49 7.02 0.26 -2.90
CA VAL A 49 7.09 -1.18 -2.65
C VAL A 49 5.73 -1.86 -2.86
N ALA A 50 4.62 -1.19 -2.58
CA ALA A 50 3.29 -1.69 -2.92
C ALA A 50 3.14 -1.88 -4.43
N GLN A 51 3.61 -0.92 -5.24
CA GLN A 51 3.63 -1.04 -6.70
C GLN A 51 4.46 -2.25 -7.15
N LEU A 52 5.69 -2.40 -6.64
CA LEU A 52 6.55 -3.55 -6.94
C LEU A 52 5.87 -4.87 -6.58
N ALA A 53 5.18 -4.94 -5.44
CA ALA A 53 4.48 -6.14 -5.00
C ALA A 53 3.29 -6.48 -5.89
N ILE A 54 2.49 -5.48 -6.28
CA ILE A 54 1.38 -5.64 -7.22
C ILE A 54 1.89 -6.19 -8.56
N GLU A 55 2.95 -5.60 -9.12
CA GLU A 55 3.55 -6.05 -10.38
C GLU A 55 4.13 -7.47 -10.27
N THR A 56 4.85 -7.77 -9.19
CA THR A 56 5.46 -9.09 -8.95
C THR A 56 4.40 -10.19 -8.84
N VAL A 57 3.31 -9.92 -8.13
CA VAL A 57 2.19 -10.86 -7.95
C VAL A 57 1.35 -11.00 -9.22
N ALA A 58 1.19 -9.92 -9.99
CA ALA A 58 0.58 -9.96 -11.31
C ALA A 58 1.38 -10.85 -12.27
N ALA A 59 2.71 -10.82 -12.19
CA ALA A 59 3.60 -11.72 -12.91
C ALA A 59 3.63 -13.17 -12.38
N GLY A 60 2.85 -13.49 -11.34
CA GLY A 60 2.73 -14.84 -10.79
C GLY A 60 3.78 -15.23 -9.76
N HIS A 61 4.60 -14.28 -9.29
CA HIS A 61 5.65 -14.53 -8.32
C HIS A 61 5.22 -14.16 -6.90
N ALA A 62 5.78 -14.85 -5.91
CA ALA A 62 5.61 -14.46 -4.51
C ALA A 62 6.38 -13.15 -4.26
N PRO A 63 5.81 -12.18 -3.52
CA PRO A 63 6.43 -10.88 -3.30
C PRO A 63 7.51 -10.93 -2.20
N ALA A 64 8.37 -11.96 -2.20
CA ALA A 64 9.46 -12.06 -1.24
C ALA A 64 10.47 -10.91 -1.44
N PRO A 65 11.23 -10.49 -0.40
CA PRO A 65 12.15 -9.35 -0.50
C PRO A 65 13.10 -9.42 -1.70
N VAL A 66 13.65 -10.62 -1.97
CA VAL A 66 14.54 -10.86 -3.12
C VAL A 66 13.82 -10.72 -4.47
N ALA A 67 12.56 -11.12 -4.57
CA ALA A 67 11.77 -11.03 -5.79
C ALA A 67 11.42 -9.56 -6.08
N LEU A 68 11.03 -8.79 -5.05
CA LEU A 68 10.76 -7.36 -5.17
C LEU A 68 12.01 -6.57 -5.56
N TYR A 69 13.15 -6.88 -4.93
CA TYR A 69 14.43 -6.27 -5.29
C TYR A 69 14.84 -6.60 -6.73
N ALA A 70 14.76 -7.89 -7.12
CA ALA A 70 15.08 -8.32 -8.48
C ALA A 70 14.19 -7.61 -9.50
N HIS A 71 12.87 -7.56 -9.26
CA HIS A 71 11.92 -6.86 -10.11
C HIS A 71 12.21 -5.36 -10.23
N ALA A 72 12.58 -4.71 -9.12
CA ALA A 72 12.94 -3.29 -9.14
C ALA A 72 14.22 -3.02 -9.95
N VAL A 73 15.20 -3.93 -9.90
CA VAL A 73 16.44 -3.81 -10.68
C VAL A 73 16.19 -4.06 -12.16
N THR A 74 15.42 -5.10 -12.52
CA THR A 74 15.17 -5.48 -13.91
C THR A 74 14.30 -4.47 -14.65
N THR A 75 13.36 -3.83 -13.95
CA THR A 75 12.49 -2.79 -14.51
C THR A 75 13.07 -1.38 -14.43
N GLY A 76 14.29 -1.22 -13.90
CA GLY A 76 14.93 0.08 -13.77
C GLY A 76 14.31 0.99 -12.71
N GLN A 77 13.47 0.45 -11.82
CA GLN A 77 12.83 1.16 -10.71
C GLN A 77 13.77 1.43 -9.52
N ALA A 78 14.92 0.74 -9.46
CA ALA A 78 16.03 1.02 -8.53
C ALA A 78 17.34 1.40 -9.26
N PRO A 79 17.41 2.60 -9.88
CA PRO A 79 18.59 3.04 -10.61
C PRO A 79 19.73 3.43 -9.66
N GLY A 80 20.94 2.92 -9.96
CA GLY A 80 22.16 3.24 -9.23
C GLY A 80 22.28 2.55 -7.86
N GLU A 81 23.49 2.60 -7.31
CA GLU A 81 23.84 1.92 -6.06
C GLU A 81 23.07 2.46 -4.85
N HIS A 82 22.89 3.78 -4.77
CA HIS A 82 22.24 4.42 -3.62
C HIS A 82 20.77 3.98 -3.48
N ARG A 83 19.98 4.00 -4.57
CA ARG A 83 18.58 3.55 -4.50
C ARG A 83 18.45 2.06 -4.22
N ARG A 84 19.37 1.25 -4.75
CA ARG A 84 19.41 -0.19 -4.45
C ARG A 84 19.69 -0.43 -2.97
N HIS A 85 20.67 0.27 -2.39
CA HIS A 85 20.97 0.15 -0.97
C HIS A 85 19.78 0.55 -0.10
N TRP A 86 19.13 1.67 -0.44
CA TRP A 86 17.98 2.16 0.31
C TRP A 86 16.78 1.21 0.23
N LEU A 87 16.45 0.71 -0.98
CA LEU A 87 15.39 -0.27 -1.17
C LEU A 87 15.69 -1.57 -0.39
N THR A 88 16.91 -2.09 -0.50
CA THR A 88 17.30 -3.33 0.20
C THR A 88 17.18 -3.19 1.71
N GLY A 89 17.67 -2.08 2.28
CA GLY A 89 17.53 -1.82 3.72
C GLY A 89 16.06 -1.77 4.14
N TRP A 90 15.24 -1.06 3.39
CA TRP A 90 13.80 -0.96 3.67
C TRP A 90 13.10 -2.31 3.60
N LEU A 91 13.37 -3.13 2.58
CA LEU A 91 12.78 -4.46 2.42
C LEU A 91 13.19 -5.41 3.54
N ILE A 92 14.47 -5.41 3.93
CA ILE A 92 14.98 -6.24 5.01
C ILE A 92 14.34 -5.87 6.34
N ASP A 93 14.35 -4.59 6.70
CA ASP A 93 13.78 -4.12 7.96
C ASP A 93 12.27 -4.40 8.01
N THR A 94 11.55 -4.10 6.94
CA THR A 94 10.09 -4.31 6.86
C THR A 94 9.73 -5.80 6.94
N TYR A 95 10.50 -6.69 6.30
CA TYR A 95 10.28 -8.13 6.39
C TYR A 95 10.64 -8.70 7.76
N ARG A 96 11.76 -8.25 8.35
CA ARG A 96 12.23 -8.71 9.66
C ARG A 96 11.25 -8.35 10.77
N ASP A 97 10.74 -7.12 10.74
CA ASP A 97 9.90 -6.56 11.80
C ASP A 97 8.40 -6.77 11.51
N ALA A 98 8.07 -7.56 10.48
CA ALA A 98 6.71 -7.82 10.03
C ALA A 98 5.90 -8.59 11.09
N PRO A 99 4.62 -8.23 11.29
CA PRO A 99 3.71 -9.05 12.07
C PRO A 99 3.42 -10.40 11.37
N PRO A 100 2.77 -11.35 12.07
CA PRO A 100 2.28 -12.56 11.44
C PRO A 100 1.35 -12.27 10.25
N ALA A 101 1.54 -12.99 9.14
CA ALA A 101 0.74 -12.80 7.94
C ALA A 101 -0.79 -12.95 8.14
N ALA A 102 -1.22 -13.65 9.21
CA ALA A 102 -2.61 -13.76 9.61
C ALA A 102 -3.28 -12.41 9.94
N LEU A 103 -2.51 -11.37 10.28
CA LEU A 103 -3.01 -10.01 10.50
C LEU A 103 -3.24 -9.23 9.19
N GLY A 104 -2.86 -9.79 8.03
CA GLY A 104 -2.98 -9.15 6.72
C GLY A 104 -4.37 -8.56 6.40
N PRO A 105 -5.48 -9.30 6.60
CA PRO A 105 -6.83 -8.77 6.36
C PRO A 105 -7.17 -7.55 7.22
N HIS A 106 -6.80 -7.57 8.50
CA HIS A 106 -7.00 -6.44 9.40
C HIS A 106 -6.16 -5.23 8.95
N LEU A 107 -4.87 -5.45 8.67
CA LEU A 107 -3.95 -4.39 8.23
C LEU A 107 -4.40 -3.77 6.90
N LYS A 108 -4.94 -4.57 5.97
CA LYS A 108 -5.56 -4.09 4.73
C LYS A 108 -6.69 -3.10 5.00
N ALA A 109 -7.61 -3.45 5.91
CA ALA A 109 -8.71 -2.56 6.29
C ALA A 109 -8.18 -1.24 6.87
N VAL A 110 -7.18 -1.30 7.75
CA VAL A 110 -6.56 -0.10 8.35
C VAL A 110 -5.88 0.79 7.28
N VAL A 111 -5.16 0.20 6.33
CA VAL A 111 -4.52 0.96 5.23
C VAL A 111 -5.58 1.66 4.37
N LEU A 112 -6.65 0.94 3.99
CA LEU A 112 -7.73 1.51 3.17
C LEU A 112 -8.53 2.58 3.91
N GLU A 113 -8.75 2.44 5.22
CA GLU A 113 -9.38 3.47 6.05
C GLU A 113 -8.54 4.75 6.08
N ALA A 114 -7.22 4.61 6.24
CA ALA A 114 -6.30 5.74 6.24
C ALA A 114 -6.27 6.43 4.87
N ALA A 115 -6.24 5.66 3.78
CA ALA A 115 -6.32 6.18 2.42
C ALA A 115 -7.63 6.94 2.17
N TRP A 116 -8.77 6.37 2.59
CA TRP A 116 -10.07 7.00 2.49
C TRP A 116 -10.13 8.33 3.25
N ARG A 117 -9.69 8.36 4.52
CA ARG A 117 -9.64 9.61 5.31
C ARG A 117 -8.75 10.67 4.66
N ALA A 118 -7.60 10.27 4.12
CA ALA A 118 -6.70 11.19 3.42
C ALA A 118 -7.32 11.74 2.12
N ALA A 119 -8.08 10.91 1.39
CA ALA A 119 -8.82 11.32 0.21
C ALA A 119 -9.95 12.31 0.57
N VAL A 120 -10.74 12.03 1.61
CA VAL A 120 -11.77 12.95 2.13
C VAL A 120 -11.16 14.31 2.48
N ALA A 121 -10.07 14.32 3.26
CA ALA A 121 -9.41 15.56 3.66
C ALA A 121 -8.84 16.34 2.48
N THR A 122 -8.32 15.65 1.46
CA THR A 122 -7.81 16.29 0.24
C THR A 122 -8.94 16.85 -0.61
N HIS A 123 -10.03 16.10 -0.76
CA HIS A 123 -11.21 16.52 -1.50
C HIS A 123 -11.88 17.74 -0.85
N ALA A 124 -12.07 17.71 0.47
CA ALA A 124 -12.61 18.84 1.23
C ALA A 124 -11.78 20.11 1.07
N ARG A 125 -10.43 20.01 1.09
CA ARG A 125 -9.54 21.16 0.83
C ARG A 125 -9.69 21.70 -0.60
N ARG A 126 -9.82 20.82 -1.59
CA ARG A 126 -10.03 21.24 -2.99
C ARG A 126 -11.35 21.97 -3.16
N LEU A 127 -12.44 21.44 -2.57
CA LEU A 127 -13.74 22.09 -2.58
C LEU A 127 -13.71 23.45 -1.88
N ALA A 128 -13.10 23.53 -0.70
CA ALA A 128 -12.97 24.79 0.03
C ALA A 128 -12.22 25.85 -0.79
N GLN A 129 -11.10 25.46 -1.43
CA GLN A 129 -10.33 26.37 -2.28
C GLN A 129 -11.09 26.79 -3.55
N ALA A 130 -11.86 25.88 -4.16
CA ALA A 130 -12.63 26.18 -5.35
C ALA A 130 -13.85 27.05 -5.05
N ALA A 131 -14.45 26.93 -3.86
CA ALA A 131 -15.64 27.68 -3.47
C ALA A 131 -15.39 29.20 -3.36
N GLU A 132 -14.14 29.63 -3.27
CA GLU A 132 -13.78 31.05 -3.19
C GLU A 132 -14.02 31.76 -4.53
N ASP A 133 -13.46 31.25 -5.63
CA ASP A 133 -13.43 31.98 -6.91
C ASP A 133 -13.58 31.10 -8.17
N ALA A 134 -13.77 29.78 -8.03
CA ALA A 134 -13.83 28.90 -9.21
C ALA A 134 -15.15 29.03 -9.98
N PRO A 135 -15.15 28.82 -11.31
CA PRO A 135 -16.37 28.72 -12.11
C PRO A 135 -17.33 27.62 -11.60
N ALA A 136 -18.63 27.82 -11.79
CA ALA A 136 -19.65 26.89 -11.32
C ALA A 136 -19.50 25.48 -11.92
N GLU A 137 -19.01 25.38 -13.15
CA GLU A 137 -18.72 24.11 -13.83
C GLU A 137 -17.63 23.32 -13.12
N VAL A 138 -16.56 23.99 -12.65
CA VAL A 138 -15.46 23.38 -11.90
C VAL A 138 -15.95 22.90 -10.53
N LEU A 139 -16.81 23.67 -9.86
CA LEU A 139 -17.44 23.24 -8.61
C LEU A 139 -18.33 22.01 -8.83
N ARG A 140 -19.09 21.96 -9.93
CA ARG A 140 -19.93 20.82 -10.28
C ARG A 140 -19.10 19.55 -10.48
N GLU A 141 -18.02 19.64 -11.26
CA GLU A 141 -17.10 18.52 -11.48
C GLU A 141 -16.48 18.01 -10.18
N LEU A 142 -16.05 18.92 -9.30
CA LEU A 142 -15.53 18.53 -7.98
C LEU A 142 -16.61 17.85 -7.14
N THR A 143 -17.84 18.36 -7.11
CA THR A 143 -18.91 17.70 -6.33
C THR A 143 -19.32 16.31 -6.85
N ASP A 144 -19.06 16.02 -8.13
CA ASP A 144 -19.36 14.73 -8.76
C ASP A 144 -18.18 13.72 -8.68
N ASP A 145 -17.06 14.08 -8.05
CA ASP A 145 -15.87 13.20 -7.90
C ASP A 145 -16.17 12.00 -6.97
N THR A 146 -16.22 10.80 -7.55
CA THR A 146 -16.54 9.55 -6.84
C THR A 146 -15.32 8.84 -6.23
N THR A 147 -14.12 9.44 -6.27
CA THR A 147 -12.89 8.79 -5.77
C THR A 147 -12.99 8.38 -4.30
N VAL A 148 -13.66 9.20 -3.49
CA VAL A 148 -13.92 8.93 -2.06
C VAL A 148 -14.85 7.73 -1.88
N ASP A 149 -15.88 7.61 -2.72
CA ASP A 149 -16.85 6.51 -2.68
C ASP A 149 -16.24 5.17 -3.13
N GLU A 150 -15.34 5.21 -4.12
CA GLU A 150 -14.56 4.04 -4.52
C GLU A 150 -13.70 3.51 -3.35
N LEU A 151 -12.99 4.41 -2.65
CA LEU A 151 -12.19 4.07 -1.48
C LEU A 151 -13.05 3.51 -0.35
N TRP A 152 -14.21 4.11 -0.10
CA TRP A 152 -15.16 3.61 0.91
C TRP A 152 -15.64 2.19 0.59
N THR A 153 -16.03 1.94 -0.66
CA THR A 153 -16.47 0.61 -1.12
C THR A 153 -15.39 -0.45 -0.92
N ARG A 154 -14.13 -0.11 -1.25
CA ARG A 154 -12.99 -1.00 -1.06
C ARG A 154 -12.67 -1.26 0.42
N TYR A 155 -12.78 -0.23 1.27
CA TYR A 155 -12.64 -0.36 2.71
C TYR A 155 -13.71 -1.28 3.31
N GLN A 156 -14.98 -1.07 2.96
CA GLN A 156 -16.09 -1.92 3.41
C GLN A 156 -15.89 -3.39 3.01
N ALA A 157 -15.46 -3.65 1.78
CA ALA A 157 -15.15 -5.01 1.33
C ALA A 157 -14.02 -5.66 2.17
N ALA A 158 -13.00 -4.88 2.56
CA ALA A 158 -11.92 -5.36 3.43
C ALA A 158 -12.39 -5.70 4.84
N CYS A 159 -13.37 -4.96 5.39
CA CYS A 159 -13.94 -5.24 6.71
C CYS A 159 -14.79 -6.51 6.77
N ILE A 160 -15.44 -6.88 5.65
CA ILE A 160 -16.36 -8.04 5.58
C ILE A 160 -15.58 -9.35 5.35
N THR A 161 -14.33 -9.27 4.88
CA THR A 161 -13.53 -10.46 4.55
C THR A 161 -13.12 -11.19 5.83
N GLU A 162 -13.79 -12.30 6.16
CA GLU A 162 -13.33 -13.20 7.23
C GLU A 162 -11.92 -13.74 6.90
N PRO A 163 -11.02 -13.85 7.89
CA PRO A 163 -9.68 -14.34 7.66
C PRO A 163 -9.72 -15.84 7.33
N ALA A 164 -9.74 -16.18 6.04
CA ALA A 164 -9.36 -17.53 5.61
C ALA A 164 -7.92 -17.79 6.10
N PRO A 165 -7.62 -18.92 6.74
CA PRO A 165 -6.28 -19.19 7.27
C PRO A 165 -5.27 -19.22 6.13
N LEU A 166 -4.42 -18.19 6.06
CA LEU A 166 -3.35 -18.09 5.09
C LEU A 166 -2.26 -19.11 5.47
N ARG A 167 -2.17 -20.21 4.72
CA ARG A 167 -1.08 -21.19 4.88
C ARG A 167 0.23 -20.54 4.44
N LYS A 168 1.24 -20.58 5.31
CA LYS A 168 2.61 -20.17 4.97
C LYS A 168 3.08 -20.96 3.74
N ALA A 169 3.84 -20.29 2.87
CA ALA A 169 4.65 -21.01 1.90
C ALA A 169 5.60 -21.94 2.67
N ALA A 170 5.64 -23.22 2.26
CA ALA A 170 6.56 -24.21 2.79
C ALA A 170 8.01 -23.88 2.40
#